data_AF-A0A929IIZ5-F1
#
_entry.id   AF-A0A929IIZ5-F1
#
_cell.length_a   1.000
_cell.length_b   1.000
_cell.length_c   1.000
_cell.angle_alpha   90.00
_cell.angle_beta   90.00
_cell.angle_gamma   90.00
#
_symmetry.space_group_name_H-M   'P 1'
#
loop_
_entity.id
_entity.type
_entity.pdbx_description
1 polymer ?
#
loop_
_entity_poly.entity_id
_entity_poly.type
_entity_poly.pdbx_seq_one_letter_code
_entity_poly.pdbx_strand_id
1 'polypeptide(L)'
;GITLMGGIFAWLFIIQAVLIGTLFLSANYYLWCGMGRSDGAQRYYPYVKYLAIVIVGAFLVWFTPHTLVLTNEELKALGGPYHKYLGPLGIMPAKNTAVNIMILTTALSFMLYRRANKVATVSWVKAGNAAQVALFAAGILNILFLGIYHGYFTNTVYKVAASIPQVITTLTIIGVSTGIDYFMYRGSRQVGPLHWGRIPARAQYALFLLAVAFTWLMGLMGYIRSGIRQHWHIVDIMRDNSPDAFTPTLGYAANVVSVATVIFLGMVIFVFWLSQVSGTKTLPTGYWKE
;
A
#
# COMPACT_ATOMS: atom_id res chain seq x y z
N GLY A 1 21.95 9.43 6.84
CA GLY A 1 21.64 8.12 7.44
C GLY A 1 21.14 8.26 8.86
N ILE A 2 22.00 8.73 9.78
CA ILE A 2 21.71 8.82 11.22
C ILE A 2 20.56 9.81 11.53
N THR A 3 20.54 10.98 10.88
CA THR A 3 19.45 11.97 11.02
C THR A 3 18.09 11.51 10.50
N LEU A 4 18.09 10.63 9.48
CA LEU A 4 16.89 10.12 8.80
C LEU A 4 16.19 9.00 9.57
N MET A 5 16.94 8.03 10.09
CA MET A 5 16.37 6.82 10.69
C MET A 5 16.61 6.67 12.19
N GLY A 6 17.47 7.49 12.80
CA GLY A 6 17.72 7.50 14.25
C GLY A 6 17.57 8.87 14.91
N GLY A 7 17.19 9.91 14.15
CA GLY A 7 17.07 11.29 14.62
C GLY A 7 15.64 11.83 14.55
N ILE A 8 15.49 13.15 14.39
CA ILE A 8 14.20 13.86 14.43
C ILE A 8 13.17 13.35 13.40
N PHE A 9 13.65 12.73 12.31
CA PHE A 9 12.80 12.18 11.24
C PHE A 9 12.33 10.74 11.49
N ALA A 10 12.86 10.02 12.48
CA ALA A 10 12.52 8.60 12.71
C ALA A 10 11.01 8.41 12.97
N TRP A 11 10.40 9.30 13.77
CA TRP A 11 8.96 9.31 14.03
C TRP A 11 8.12 9.54 12.78
N LEU A 12 8.59 10.36 11.83
CA LEU A 12 7.92 10.57 10.54
C LEU A 12 7.88 9.29 9.72
N PHE A 13 8.99 8.53 9.69
CA PHE A 13 9.04 7.24 9.01
C PHE A 13 8.14 6.19 9.67
N ILE A 14 7.97 6.22 11.00
CA ILE A 14 7.03 5.33 11.70
C ILE A 14 5.59 5.68 11.29
N ILE A 15 5.21 6.96 11.35
CA ILE A 15 3.86 7.42 10.92
C ILE A 15 3.63 7.04 9.46
N GLN A 16 4.61 7.29 8.59
CA GLN A 16 4.56 6.90 7.18
C GLN A 16 4.33 5.38 7.01
N ALA A 17 5.04 4.55 7.78
CA ALA A 17 4.90 3.11 7.71
C ALA A 17 3.48 2.65 8.09
N VAL A 18 2.89 3.25 9.13
CA VAL A 18 1.49 3.01 9.54
C VAL A 18 0.53 3.43 8.43
N LEU A 19 0.73 4.60 7.81
CA LEU A 19 -0.12 5.08 6.73
C LEU A 19 -0.08 4.16 5.52
N ILE A 20 1.11 3.73 5.09
CA ILE A 20 1.25 2.78 3.98
C ILE A 20 0.52 1.47 4.29
N GLY A 21 0.69 0.92 5.48
CA GLY A 21 -0.05 -0.28 5.90
C GLY A 21 -1.56 -0.09 5.88
N THR A 22 -2.02 1.05 6.40
CA THR A 22 -3.43 1.44 6.41
C THR A 22 -4.00 1.56 4.99
N LEU A 23 -3.23 2.09 4.04
CA LEU A 23 -3.62 2.18 2.63
C LEU A 23 -3.86 0.80 2.04
N PHE A 24 -2.91 -0.12 2.19
CA PHE A 24 -3.03 -1.48 1.65
C PHE A 24 -4.18 -2.25 2.30
N LEU A 25 -4.32 -2.19 3.62
CA LEU A 25 -5.42 -2.85 4.33
C LEU A 25 -6.78 -2.31 3.89
N SER A 26 -6.93 -0.99 3.80
CA SER A 26 -8.21 -0.34 3.44
C SER A 26 -8.58 -0.58 1.98
N ALA A 27 -7.61 -0.50 1.07
CA ALA A 27 -7.83 -0.79 -0.34
C ALA A 27 -8.29 -2.25 -0.55
N ASN A 28 -7.62 -3.21 0.09
CA ASN A 28 -7.99 -4.62 -0.01
C ASN A 28 -9.36 -4.88 0.64
N TYR A 29 -9.61 -4.30 1.81
CA TYR A 29 -10.89 -4.42 2.50
C TYR A 29 -12.05 -3.89 1.66
N TYR A 30 -11.86 -2.74 1.00
CA TYR A 30 -12.83 -2.19 0.07
C TYR A 30 -13.06 -3.12 -1.13
N LEU A 31 -12.00 -3.65 -1.75
CA LEU A 31 -12.12 -4.60 -2.86
C LEU A 31 -12.90 -5.86 -2.45
N TRP A 32 -12.61 -6.42 -1.28
CA TRP A 32 -13.28 -7.63 -0.79
C TRP A 32 -14.76 -7.40 -0.48
N CYS A 33 -15.09 -6.28 0.18
CA CYS A 33 -16.50 -5.89 0.38
C CYS A 33 -17.18 -5.59 -0.96
N GLY A 34 -16.45 -4.99 -1.91
CA GLY A 34 -16.93 -4.65 -3.23
C GLY A 34 -17.30 -5.86 -4.09
N MET A 35 -16.69 -7.02 -3.83
CA MET A 35 -17.08 -8.28 -4.49
C MET A 35 -18.53 -8.67 -4.17
N GLY A 36 -19.07 -8.23 -3.03
CA GLY A 36 -20.46 -8.47 -2.62
C GLY A 36 -21.53 -7.93 -3.58
N ARG A 37 -21.16 -7.07 -4.54
CA ARG A 37 -22.04 -6.60 -5.61
C ARG A 37 -22.43 -7.72 -6.61
N SER A 38 -21.66 -8.81 -6.68
CA SER A 38 -21.83 -9.90 -7.65
C SER A 38 -22.14 -11.22 -6.94
N ASP A 39 -23.16 -11.96 -7.38
CA ASP A 39 -23.45 -13.29 -6.83
C ASP A 39 -22.36 -14.31 -7.21
N GLY A 40 -21.66 -14.08 -8.32
CA GLY A 40 -20.50 -14.89 -8.73
C GLY A 40 -19.26 -14.77 -7.84
N ALA A 41 -19.27 -13.84 -6.87
CA ALA A 41 -18.17 -13.61 -5.94
C ALA A 41 -18.02 -14.70 -4.88
N GLN A 42 -19.07 -15.49 -4.61
CA GLN A 42 -19.03 -16.54 -3.57
C GLN A 42 -17.86 -17.51 -3.75
N ARG A 43 -17.48 -17.78 -5.00
CA ARG A 43 -16.33 -18.61 -5.39
C ARG A 43 -14.99 -18.10 -4.83
N TYR A 44 -14.88 -16.80 -4.56
CA TYR A 44 -13.64 -16.15 -4.15
C TYR A 44 -13.55 -15.82 -2.65
N TYR A 45 -14.66 -15.84 -1.91
CA TYR A 45 -14.66 -15.55 -0.48
C TYR A 45 -13.74 -16.42 0.38
N PRO A 46 -13.60 -17.74 0.12
CA PRO A 46 -12.68 -18.56 0.91
C PRO A 46 -11.21 -18.13 0.79
N TYR A 47 -10.83 -17.45 -0.30
CA TYR A 47 -9.45 -16.99 -0.51
C TYR A 47 -9.13 -15.70 0.27
N VAL A 48 -10.14 -14.89 0.58
CA VAL A 48 -9.97 -13.58 1.24
C VAL A 48 -9.22 -13.69 2.57
N LYS A 49 -9.50 -14.72 3.38
CA LYS A 49 -8.81 -14.94 4.66
C LYS A 49 -7.31 -15.18 4.48
N TYR A 50 -6.90 -15.90 3.44
CA TYR A 50 -5.48 -16.16 3.17
C TYR A 50 -4.78 -14.89 2.68
N LEU A 51 -5.43 -14.11 1.81
CA LEU A 51 -4.92 -12.80 1.37
C LEU A 51 -4.75 -11.84 2.55
N ALA A 52 -5.72 -11.84 3.47
CA ALA A 52 -5.65 -11.03 4.69
C ALA A 52 -4.47 -11.43 5.59
N ILE A 53 -4.26 -12.74 5.83
CA ILE A 53 -3.12 -13.23 6.62
C ILE A 53 -1.79 -12.77 6.00
N VAL A 54 -1.64 -12.89 4.68
CA VAL A 54 -0.40 -12.48 3.99
C VAL A 54 -0.19 -10.97 4.07
N ILE A 55 -1.23 -10.15 3.85
CA ILE A 55 -1.12 -8.69 3.94
C ILE A 55 -0.80 -8.25 5.37
N VAL A 56 -1.48 -8.81 6.37
CA VAL A 56 -1.22 -8.47 7.78
C VAL A 56 0.19 -8.90 8.19
N GLY A 57 0.62 -10.11 7.83
CA GLY A 57 1.97 -10.59 8.12
C GLY A 57 3.05 -9.71 7.49
N ALA A 58 2.88 -9.34 6.22
CA ALA A 58 3.80 -8.42 5.54
C ALA A 58 3.75 -7.01 6.14
N PHE A 59 2.57 -6.51 6.53
CA PHE A 59 2.44 -5.25 7.24
C PHE A 59 3.20 -5.24 8.57
N LEU A 60 3.13 -6.33 9.36
CA LEU A 60 3.86 -6.43 10.62
C LEU A 60 5.39 -6.36 10.41
N VAL A 61 5.90 -7.02 9.36
CA VAL A 61 7.32 -6.91 8.98
C VAL A 61 7.66 -5.47 8.56
N TRP A 62 6.84 -4.87 7.70
CA TRP A 62 7.03 -3.48 7.25
C TRP A 62 7.03 -2.47 8.41
N PHE A 63 6.12 -2.64 9.35
CA PHE A 63 5.95 -1.78 10.51
C PHE A 63 7.09 -1.90 11.53
N THR A 64 7.85 -3.00 11.51
CA THR A 64 8.91 -3.22 12.49
C THR A 64 10.04 -2.18 12.32
N PRO A 65 10.34 -1.35 13.33
CA PRO A 65 11.46 -0.41 13.27
C PRO A 65 12.79 -1.15 13.50
N HIS A 66 13.85 -0.73 12.79
CA HIS A 66 15.19 -1.27 13.04
C HIS A 66 15.82 -0.65 14.29
N THR A 67 15.67 0.66 14.43
CA THR A 67 16.16 1.43 15.58
C THR A 67 14.98 1.82 16.43
N LEU A 68 14.98 1.40 17.70
CA LEU A 68 13.94 1.75 18.64
C LEU A 68 14.24 3.13 19.24
N VAL A 69 13.20 3.95 19.39
CA VAL A 69 13.30 5.21 20.14
C VAL A 69 13.23 4.82 21.62
N LEU A 70 14.39 4.66 22.25
CA LEU A 70 14.54 4.18 23.63
C LEU A 70 15.01 5.31 24.53
N THR A 71 14.57 5.27 25.78
CA THR A 71 15.19 6.05 26.86
C THR A 71 16.60 5.51 27.16
N ASN A 72 17.43 6.32 27.83
CA ASN A 72 18.79 5.92 28.19
C ASN A 72 18.85 4.67 29.08
N GLU A 73 17.81 4.44 29.91
CA GLU A 73 17.69 3.27 30.77
C GLU A 73 17.34 2.02 29.97
N GLU A 74 16.36 2.12 29.06
CA GLU A 74 15.96 1.03 28.18
C GLU A 74 17.09 0.64 27.21
N LEU A 75 17.87 1.61 26.73
CA LEU A 75 19.02 1.36 25.86
C LEU A 75 20.10 0.53 26.57
N LYS A 76 20.35 0.80 27.86
CA LYS A 76 21.27 0.02 28.70
C LYS A 76 20.70 -1.38 28.96
N ALA A 77 19.40 -1.50 29.20
CA ALA A 77 18.73 -2.78 29.44
C ALA A 77 18.71 -3.69 28.21
N LEU A 78 18.51 -3.13 27.01
CA LEU A 78 18.52 -3.87 25.75
C LEU A 78 19.92 -4.30 25.29
N GLY A 79 20.98 -3.66 25.81
CA GLY A 79 22.36 -3.86 25.37
C GLY A 79 22.64 -3.30 23.96
N GLY A 80 21.78 -2.43 23.43
CA GLY A 80 21.93 -1.84 22.10
C GLY A 80 20.66 -1.15 21.59
N PRO A 81 20.73 -0.44 20.45
CA PRO A 81 19.62 0.35 19.90
C PRO A 81 18.56 -0.46 19.16
N TYR A 82 18.71 -1.79 19.09
CA TYR A 82 17.83 -2.69 18.36
C TYR A 82 17.57 -4.00 19.12
N HIS A 83 16.37 -4.54 18.97
CA HIS A 83 15.98 -5.80 19.59
C HIS A 83 16.59 -6.99 18.85
N LYS A 84 17.16 -7.97 19.57
CA LYS A 84 17.85 -9.14 18.98
C LYS A 84 17.03 -9.89 17.93
N TYR A 85 15.73 -10.08 18.19
CA TYR A 85 14.85 -10.87 17.31
C TYR A 85 14.06 -10.04 16.30
N LEU A 86 13.77 -8.77 16.60
CA LEU A 86 12.94 -7.91 15.74
C LEU A 86 13.79 -6.98 14.86
N GLY A 87 15.01 -6.67 15.30
CA GLY A 87 15.99 -5.88 14.55
C GLY A 87 16.22 -6.41 13.13
N PRO A 88 16.35 -7.74 12.90
CA PRO A 88 16.43 -8.30 11.56
C PRO A 88 15.24 -7.94 10.66
N LEU A 89 14.01 -7.91 11.17
CA LEU A 89 12.82 -7.56 10.39
C LEU A 89 12.77 -6.07 10.03
N GLY A 90 13.43 -5.22 10.83
CA GLY A 90 13.46 -3.78 10.61
C GLY A 90 14.39 -3.32 9.49
N ILE A 91 15.25 -4.18 8.93
CA ILE A 91 16.20 -3.79 7.88
C ILE A 91 15.51 -3.49 6.54
N MET A 92 16.13 -2.65 5.72
CA MET A 92 15.61 -2.28 4.40
C MET A 92 15.27 -3.48 3.49
N PRO A 93 16.12 -4.52 3.37
CA PRO A 93 15.76 -5.72 2.60
C PRO A 93 14.44 -6.38 3.02
N ALA A 94 14.24 -6.60 4.32
CA ALA A 94 13.01 -7.22 4.85
C ALA A 94 11.77 -6.37 4.56
N LYS A 95 11.88 -5.04 4.74
CA LYS A 95 10.82 -4.08 4.43
C LYS A 95 10.45 -4.08 2.95
N ASN A 96 11.45 -4.10 2.08
CA ASN A 96 11.20 -4.13 0.64
C ASN A 96 10.52 -5.43 0.20
N THR A 97 10.96 -6.57 0.73
CA THR A 97 10.33 -7.87 0.50
C THR A 97 8.86 -7.86 0.96
N ALA A 98 8.59 -7.34 2.16
CA ALA A 98 7.23 -7.21 2.67
C ALA A 98 6.33 -6.35 1.77
N VAL A 99 6.81 -5.18 1.32
CA VAL A 99 6.03 -4.31 0.42
C VAL A 99 5.75 -4.96 -0.92
N ASN A 100 6.74 -5.62 -1.52
CA ASN A 100 6.53 -6.32 -2.79
C ASN A 100 5.48 -7.44 -2.64
N ILE A 101 5.50 -8.18 -1.54
CA ILE A 101 4.47 -9.19 -1.22
C ILE A 101 3.09 -8.53 -1.02
N MET A 102 3.01 -7.40 -0.31
CA MET A 102 1.75 -6.64 -0.14
C MET A 102 1.19 -6.17 -1.48
N ILE A 103 2.04 -5.65 -2.36
CA ILE A 103 1.66 -5.20 -3.71
C ILE A 103 1.13 -6.39 -4.52
N LEU A 104 1.86 -7.51 -4.57
CA LEU A 104 1.41 -8.72 -5.29
C LEU A 104 0.08 -9.26 -4.76
N THR A 105 -0.07 -9.32 -3.44
CA THR A 105 -1.30 -9.79 -2.80
C THR A 105 -2.47 -8.85 -3.10
N THR A 106 -2.23 -7.54 -3.15
CA THR A 106 -3.23 -6.54 -3.53
C THR A 106 -3.61 -6.63 -5.00
N ALA A 107 -2.63 -6.83 -5.88
CA ALA A 107 -2.88 -7.08 -7.30
C ALA A 107 -3.73 -8.34 -7.51
N LEU A 108 -3.44 -9.41 -6.76
CA LEU A 108 -4.26 -10.62 -6.77
C LEU A 108 -5.68 -10.35 -6.26
N SER A 109 -5.87 -9.62 -5.15
CA SER A 109 -7.20 -9.17 -4.69
C SER A 109 -7.96 -8.41 -5.78
N PHE A 110 -7.29 -7.49 -6.49
CA PHE A 110 -7.89 -6.73 -7.59
C PHE A 110 -8.29 -7.63 -8.76
N MET A 111 -7.48 -8.62 -9.12
CA MET A 111 -7.83 -9.61 -10.14
C MET A 111 -9.05 -10.42 -9.75
N LEU A 112 -9.12 -10.92 -8.51
CA LEU A 112 -10.30 -11.64 -8.01
C LEU A 112 -11.56 -10.77 -8.04
N TYR A 113 -11.43 -9.51 -7.63
CA TYR A 113 -12.51 -8.53 -7.72
C TYR A 113 -13.01 -8.35 -9.17
N ARG A 114 -12.08 -8.25 -10.14
CA ARG A 114 -12.43 -8.11 -11.57
C ARG A 114 -13.11 -9.35 -12.15
N ARG A 115 -12.78 -10.54 -11.62
CA ARG A 115 -13.36 -11.83 -11.99
C ARG A 115 -14.70 -12.11 -11.32
N ALA A 116 -15.03 -11.39 -10.24
CA ALA A 116 -16.19 -11.69 -9.40
C ALA A 116 -17.52 -11.77 -10.17
N ASN A 117 -17.70 -10.96 -11.22
CA ASN A 117 -18.88 -11.03 -12.09
C ASN A 117 -18.62 -11.60 -13.50
N LYS A 118 -17.57 -12.41 -13.67
CA LYS A 118 -17.21 -12.98 -14.96
C LYS A 118 -17.09 -14.50 -14.91
N VAL A 119 -17.51 -15.14 -16.00
CA VAL A 119 -17.25 -16.55 -16.31
C VAL A 119 -16.40 -16.59 -17.58
N ALA A 120 -15.23 -17.20 -17.49
CA ALA A 120 -14.36 -17.37 -18.64
C ALA A 120 -14.95 -18.40 -19.60
N THR A 121 -14.94 -18.08 -20.90
CA THR A 121 -15.55 -18.88 -21.98
C THR A 121 -14.52 -19.62 -22.81
N VAL A 122 -13.23 -19.33 -22.63
CA VAL A 122 -12.14 -19.96 -23.37
C VAL A 122 -11.85 -21.37 -22.86
N SER A 123 -11.37 -22.27 -23.73
CA SER A 123 -11.10 -23.68 -23.39
C SER A 123 -9.88 -23.86 -22.46
N TRP A 124 -8.93 -22.92 -22.50
CA TRP A 124 -7.66 -23.00 -21.79
C TRP A 124 -7.67 -22.36 -20.39
N VAL A 125 -8.84 -22.09 -19.80
CA VAL A 125 -8.98 -21.46 -18.47
C VAL A 125 -8.22 -22.20 -17.38
N LYS A 126 -8.25 -23.54 -17.39
CA LYS A 126 -7.53 -24.36 -16.41
C LYS A 126 -6.02 -24.15 -16.52
N ALA A 127 -5.49 -24.17 -17.74
CA ALA A 127 -4.08 -23.94 -18.01
C ALA A 127 -3.67 -22.48 -17.68
N GLY A 128 -4.48 -21.49 -18.05
CA GLY A 128 -4.23 -20.08 -17.73
C GLY A 128 -4.21 -19.79 -16.24
N ASN A 129 -5.15 -20.35 -15.48
CA ASN A 129 -5.15 -20.25 -14.01
C ASN A 129 -3.95 -20.97 -13.39
N ALA A 130 -3.58 -22.16 -13.87
CA ALA A 130 -2.40 -22.87 -13.39
C ALA A 130 -1.11 -22.07 -13.66
N ALA A 131 -0.99 -21.48 -14.86
CA ALA A 131 0.13 -20.62 -15.22
C ALA A 131 0.21 -19.37 -14.34
N GLN A 132 -0.93 -18.75 -13.99
CA GLN A 132 -0.95 -17.62 -13.06
C GLN A 132 -0.54 -18.03 -11.64
N VAL A 133 -1.04 -19.15 -11.13
CA VAL A 133 -0.63 -19.66 -9.82
C VAL A 133 0.88 -19.92 -9.79
N ALA A 134 1.41 -20.57 -10.84
CA ALA A 134 2.84 -20.81 -10.98
C ALA A 134 3.64 -19.49 -11.05
N LEU A 135 3.14 -18.49 -11.79
CA LEU A 135 3.77 -17.18 -11.92
C LEU A 135 3.84 -16.44 -10.57
N PHE A 136 2.74 -16.41 -9.81
CA PHE A 136 2.72 -15.79 -8.49
C PHE A 136 3.61 -16.57 -7.50
N ALA A 137 3.58 -17.90 -7.51
CA ALA A 137 4.40 -18.73 -6.64
C ALA A 137 5.89 -18.55 -6.91
N ALA A 138 6.32 -18.67 -8.18
CA ALA A 138 7.71 -18.45 -8.59
C ALA A 138 8.16 -17.02 -8.28
N GLY A 139 7.29 -16.04 -8.51
CA GLY A 139 7.50 -14.64 -8.19
C GLY A 139 7.75 -14.38 -6.71
N ILE A 140 6.88 -14.91 -5.85
CA ILE A 140 7.02 -14.79 -4.39
C ILE A 140 8.29 -15.50 -3.91
N LEU A 141 8.58 -16.70 -4.42
CA LEU A 141 9.82 -17.41 -4.10
C LEU A 141 11.06 -16.60 -4.51
N ASN A 142 11.04 -15.99 -5.69
CA ASN A 142 12.14 -15.12 -6.13
C ASN A 142 12.30 -13.88 -5.25
N ILE A 143 11.21 -13.21 -4.89
CA ILE A 143 11.24 -12.04 -3.99
C ILE A 143 11.76 -12.42 -2.60
N LEU A 144 11.31 -13.56 -2.06
CA LEU A 144 11.80 -14.08 -0.78
C LEU A 144 13.28 -14.46 -0.85
N PHE A 145 13.72 -15.13 -1.92
CA PHE A 145 15.12 -15.47 -2.13
C PHE A 145 15.99 -14.20 -2.20
N LEU A 146 15.61 -13.22 -3.02
CA LEU A 146 16.32 -11.94 -3.11
C LEU A 146 16.34 -11.20 -1.77
N GLY A 147 15.22 -11.21 -1.04
CA GLY A 147 15.11 -10.58 0.27
C GLY A 147 15.97 -11.23 1.36
N ILE A 148 15.94 -12.56 1.43
CA ILE A 148 16.60 -13.33 2.50
C ILE A 148 18.08 -13.50 2.19
N TYR A 149 18.41 -14.03 1.00
CA TYR A 149 19.79 -14.31 0.61
C TYR A 149 20.62 -13.03 0.55
N HIS A 150 20.18 -12.06 -0.27
CA HIS A 150 20.95 -10.83 -0.40
C HIS A 150 20.80 -9.95 0.85
N GLY A 151 19.64 -9.95 1.52
CA GLY A 151 19.42 -9.09 2.68
C GLY A 151 20.26 -9.44 3.91
N TYR A 152 20.44 -10.74 4.21
CA TYR A 152 21.12 -11.18 5.43
C TYR A 152 22.55 -11.69 5.19
N PHE A 153 22.84 -12.28 4.03
CA PHE A 153 24.10 -13.00 3.80
C PHE A 153 25.10 -12.28 2.89
N THR A 154 24.77 -11.09 2.36
CA THR A 154 25.66 -10.35 1.44
C THR A 154 26.05 -8.97 1.96
N ASN A 155 27.04 -8.33 1.30
CA ASN A 155 27.50 -6.98 1.61
C ASN A 155 26.43 -5.91 1.36
N THR A 156 26.54 -4.75 2.03
CA THR A 156 25.55 -3.65 2.01
C THR A 156 25.21 -3.15 0.60
N VAL A 157 26.16 -3.17 -0.33
CA VAL A 157 25.93 -2.76 -1.73
C VAL A 157 24.92 -3.71 -2.40
N TYR A 158 25.09 -5.02 -2.25
CA TYR A 158 24.18 -6.01 -2.82
C TYR A 158 22.82 -6.01 -2.15
N LYS A 159 22.74 -5.68 -0.85
CA LYS A 159 21.46 -5.49 -0.13
C LYS A 159 20.59 -4.42 -0.78
N VAL A 160 21.19 -3.29 -1.15
CA VAL A 160 20.48 -2.18 -1.81
C VAL A 160 20.19 -2.53 -3.26
N ALA A 161 21.17 -3.09 -3.98
CA ALA A 161 21.02 -3.47 -5.39
C ALA A 161 19.91 -4.51 -5.61
N ALA A 162 19.72 -5.45 -4.66
CA ALA A 162 18.67 -6.47 -4.71
C ALA A 162 17.24 -5.88 -4.69
N SER A 163 17.06 -4.60 -4.37
CA SER A 163 15.76 -3.93 -4.45
C SER A 163 15.24 -3.82 -5.89
N ILE A 164 16.14 -3.55 -6.84
CA ILE A 164 15.78 -3.37 -8.25
C ILE A 164 15.16 -4.65 -8.84
N PRO A 165 15.80 -5.84 -8.76
CA PRO A 165 15.20 -7.06 -9.29
C PRO A 165 13.93 -7.48 -8.54
N GLN A 166 13.77 -7.16 -7.24
CA GLN A 166 12.51 -7.40 -6.52
C GLN A 166 11.35 -6.61 -7.14
N VAL A 167 11.54 -5.31 -7.39
CA VAL A 167 10.53 -4.45 -8.01
C VAL A 167 10.23 -4.89 -9.44
N ILE A 168 11.27 -5.20 -10.24
CA ILE A 168 11.09 -5.70 -11.61
C ILE A 168 10.27 -7.00 -11.60
N THR A 169 10.57 -7.93 -10.70
CA THR A 169 9.80 -9.17 -10.52
C THR A 169 8.33 -8.87 -10.23
N THR A 170 8.05 -7.99 -9.27
CA THR A 170 6.69 -7.57 -8.91
C THR A 170 5.93 -6.98 -10.10
N LEU A 171 6.53 -6.02 -10.80
CA LEU A 171 5.90 -5.37 -11.96
C LEU A 171 5.68 -6.35 -13.12
N THR A 172 6.62 -7.26 -13.34
CA THR A 172 6.51 -8.30 -14.37
C THR A 172 5.35 -9.24 -14.08
N ILE A 173 5.22 -9.70 -12.83
CA ILE A 173 4.09 -10.54 -12.42
C ILE A 173 2.77 -9.81 -12.62
N ILE A 174 2.67 -8.54 -12.20
CA ILE A 174 1.44 -7.76 -12.38
C ILE A 174 1.10 -7.61 -13.86
N GLY A 175 2.07 -7.23 -14.70
CA GLY A 175 1.86 -7.05 -16.13
C GLY A 175 1.45 -8.34 -16.83
N VAL A 176 2.23 -9.41 -16.64
CA VAL A 176 1.99 -10.72 -17.27
C VAL A 176 0.69 -11.34 -16.76
N SER A 177 0.43 -11.33 -15.44
CA SER A 177 -0.80 -11.90 -14.87
C SER A 177 -2.03 -11.14 -15.33
N THR A 178 -1.96 -9.81 -15.43
CA THR A 178 -3.05 -8.97 -15.95
C THR A 178 -3.28 -9.23 -17.44
N GLY A 179 -2.21 -9.45 -18.21
CA GLY A 179 -2.28 -9.85 -19.62
C GLY A 179 -2.97 -11.20 -19.80
N ILE A 180 -2.54 -12.22 -19.06
CA ILE A 180 -3.19 -13.55 -19.06
C ILE A 180 -4.67 -13.41 -18.69
N ASP A 181 -5.00 -12.63 -17.66
CA ASP A 181 -6.38 -12.42 -17.24
C ASP A 181 -7.21 -11.70 -18.31
N TYR A 182 -6.64 -10.71 -18.98
CA TYR A 182 -7.29 -10.01 -20.09
C TYR A 182 -7.65 -10.97 -21.23
N PHE A 183 -6.71 -11.82 -21.66
CA PHE A 183 -6.97 -12.79 -22.72
C PHE A 183 -7.94 -13.90 -22.29
N MET A 184 -7.85 -14.37 -21.05
CA MET A 184 -8.71 -15.44 -20.54
C MET A 184 -10.17 -15.02 -20.40
N TYR A 185 -10.42 -13.75 -20.08
CA TYR A 185 -11.77 -13.20 -19.92
C TYR A 185 -12.25 -12.38 -21.14
N ARG A 186 -11.54 -12.46 -22.27
CA ARG A 186 -11.98 -11.88 -23.55
C ARG A 186 -13.23 -12.62 -24.03
N GLY A 187 -14.36 -11.91 -24.11
CA GLY A 187 -15.66 -12.53 -24.42
C GLY A 187 -16.30 -13.31 -23.26
N SER A 188 -15.93 -12.98 -22.01
CA SER A 188 -16.53 -13.59 -20.82
C SER A 188 -18.02 -13.29 -20.68
N ARG A 189 -18.77 -14.26 -20.18
CA ARG A 189 -20.19 -14.10 -19.82
C ARG A 189 -20.30 -13.53 -18.40
N GLN A 190 -21.30 -12.70 -18.16
CA GLN A 190 -21.62 -12.23 -16.82
C GLN A 190 -22.32 -13.35 -16.04
N VAL A 191 -21.99 -13.50 -14.76
CA VAL A 191 -22.63 -14.53 -13.91
C VAL A 191 -24.07 -14.16 -13.61
N GLY A 192 -24.33 -12.88 -13.39
CA GLY A 192 -25.65 -12.33 -13.12
C GLY A 192 -25.66 -10.80 -13.11
N PRO A 193 -26.83 -10.19 -12.87
CA PRO A 193 -26.95 -8.75 -12.72
C PRO A 193 -26.13 -8.27 -11.52
N LEU A 194 -25.49 -7.10 -11.67
CA LEU A 194 -24.72 -6.50 -10.59
C LEU A 194 -25.66 -5.75 -9.65
N HIS A 195 -25.64 -6.08 -8.37
CA HIS A 195 -26.48 -5.47 -7.34
C HIS A 195 -25.79 -4.23 -6.77
N TRP A 196 -26.07 -3.07 -7.37
CA TRP A 196 -25.61 -1.78 -6.86
C TRP A 196 -26.24 -1.50 -5.48
N GLY A 197 -25.46 -0.93 -4.55
CA GLY A 197 -25.90 -0.70 -3.17
C GLY A 197 -25.70 -1.87 -2.20
N ARG A 198 -25.39 -3.09 -2.69
CA ARG A 198 -25.07 -4.26 -1.84
C ARG A 198 -23.64 -4.21 -1.28
N ILE A 199 -23.30 -3.10 -0.62
CA ILE A 199 -22.02 -2.90 0.04
C ILE A 199 -22.25 -2.36 1.44
N PRO A 200 -21.60 -2.95 2.46
CA PRO A 200 -21.75 -2.48 3.82
C PRO A 200 -21.11 -1.09 3.98
N ALA A 201 -21.71 -0.23 4.82
CA ALA A 201 -21.23 1.13 5.07
C ALA A 201 -19.75 1.20 5.50
N ARG A 202 -19.28 0.16 6.20
CA ARG A 202 -17.86 -0.01 6.58
C ARG A 202 -16.87 0.05 5.40
N ALA A 203 -17.26 -0.37 4.21
CA ALA A 203 -16.40 -0.27 3.03
C ALA A 203 -16.25 1.19 2.57
N GLN A 204 -17.27 2.02 2.76
CA GLN A 204 -17.20 3.45 2.46
C GLN A 204 -16.27 4.18 3.44
N TYR A 205 -16.32 3.83 4.72
CA TYR A 205 -15.35 4.34 5.69
C TYR A 205 -13.91 3.96 5.30
N ALA A 206 -13.67 2.74 4.81
CA ALA A 206 -12.36 2.35 4.30
C ALA A 206 -11.92 3.16 3.06
N LEU A 207 -12.85 3.52 2.18
CA LEU A 207 -12.55 4.37 1.01
C LEU A 207 -12.22 5.81 1.41
N PHE A 208 -12.96 6.39 2.36
CA PHE A 208 -12.64 7.72 2.92
C PHE A 208 -11.30 7.71 3.66
N LEU A 209 -11.07 6.70 4.48
CA LEU A 209 -9.81 6.51 5.19
C LEU A 209 -8.63 6.36 4.21
N LEU A 210 -8.82 5.64 3.10
CA LEU A 210 -7.83 5.52 2.03
C LEU A 210 -7.49 6.90 1.44
N ALA A 211 -8.50 7.72 1.13
CA ALA A 211 -8.30 9.06 0.58
C ALA A 211 -7.54 9.97 1.57
N VAL A 212 -7.99 10.01 2.83
CA VAL A 212 -7.34 10.81 3.89
C VAL A 212 -5.90 10.37 4.10
N ALA A 213 -5.66 9.06 4.26
CA ALA A 213 -4.34 8.52 4.49
C ALA A 213 -3.39 8.80 3.32
N PHE A 214 -3.89 8.75 2.08
CA PHE A 214 -3.08 9.02 0.88
C PHE A 214 -2.69 10.50 0.81
N THR A 215 -3.64 11.42 0.98
CA THR A 215 -3.37 12.86 0.99
C THR A 215 -2.37 13.23 2.09
N TRP A 216 -2.57 12.70 3.29
CA TRP A 216 -1.70 12.97 4.43
C TRP A 216 -0.29 12.40 4.20
N LEU A 217 -0.18 11.18 3.67
CA LEU A 217 1.09 10.55 3.31
C LEU A 217 1.87 11.37 2.28
N MET A 218 1.20 11.89 1.24
CA MET A 218 1.84 12.73 0.23
C MET A 218 2.41 14.01 0.83
N GLY A 219 1.64 14.69 1.69
CA GLY A 219 2.11 15.89 2.38
C GLY A 219 3.31 15.61 3.30
N LEU A 220 3.26 14.52 4.04
CA LEU A 220 4.35 14.10 4.92
C LEU A 220 5.64 13.78 4.15
N MET A 221 5.52 13.05 3.03
CA MET A 221 6.65 12.70 2.18
C MET A 221 7.25 13.93 1.48
N GLY A 222 6.42 14.90 1.10
CA GLY A 222 6.88 16.21 0.61
C GLY A 222 7.71 16.94 1.67
N TYR A 223 7.26 16.94 2.92
CA TYR A 223 8.01 17.52 4.03
C TYR A 223 9.35 16.82 4.25
N ILE A 224 9.37 15.48 4.35
CA ILE A 224 10.60 14.71 4.53
C ILE A 224 11.61 15.04 3.43
N ARG A 225 11.18 15.07 2.15
CA ARG A 225 12.07 15.40 1.03
C ARG A 225 12.68 16.79 1.17
N SER A 226 11.89 17.77 1.59
CA SER A 226 12.41 19.12 1.81
C SER A 226 13.33 19.18 3.03
N GLY A 227 12.92 18.57 4.15
CA GLY A 227 13.63 18.60 5.43
C GLY A 227 14.98 17.88 5.42
N ILE A 228 15.20 16.93 4.50
CA ILE A 228 16.52 16.30 4.30
C ILE A 228 17.60 17.31 3.93
N ARG A 229 17.22 18.42 3.28
CA ARG A 229 18.16 19.49 2.91
C ARG A 229 18.65 20.31 4.12
N GLN A 230 17.96 20.24 5.26
CA GLN A 230 18.30 20.95 6.50
C GLN A 230 18.55 22.45 6.23
N HIS A 231 19.81 22.90 6.40
CA HIS A 231 20.25 24.29 6.19
C HIS A 231 21.02 24.46 4.88
N TRP A 232 20.79 23.60 3.89
CA TRP A 232 21.53 23.61 2.63
C TRP A 232 20.61 23.85 1.45
N HIS A 233 20.98 24.77 0.56
CA HIS A 233 20.37 24.85 -0.78
C HIS A 233 20.94 23.76 -1.68
N ILE A 234 22.26 23.60 -1.63
CA ILE A 234 23.03 22.53 -2.26
C ILE A 234 23.84 21.85 -1.16
N VAL A 235 23.60 20.55 -0.95
CA VAL A 235 24.21 19.77 0.12
C VAL A 235 25.74 19.92 0.08
N ASP A 236 26.32 20.29 1.22
CA ASP A 236 27.76 20.49 1.45
C ASP A 236 28.45 21.58 0.60
N ILE A 237 27.71 22.35 -0.21
CA ILE A 237 28.26 23.40 -1.08
C ILE A 237 27.74 24.78 -0.68
N MET A 238 26.41 24.93 -0.55
CA MET A 238 25.77 26.21 -0.30
C MET A 238 24.87 26.13 0.92
N ARG A 239 25.39 26.61 2.06
CA ARG A 239 24.64 26.71 3.31
C ARG A 239 23.75 27.94 3.31
N ASP A 240 22.50 27.75 3.65
CA ASP A 240 21.54 28.82 3.93
C ASP A 240 21.84 29.39 5.32
N ASN A 241 22.23 30.66 5.36
CA ASN A 241 22.52 31.42 6.58
C ASN A 241 21.41 32.44 6.89
N SER A 242 20.28 32.39 6.19
CA SER A 242 19.17 33.30 6.47
C SER A 242 18.60 33.04 7.87
N PRO A 243 18.06 34.06 8.57
CA PRO A 243 17.43 33.89 9.88
C PRO A 243 16.27 32.89 9.88
N ASP A 244 15.62 32.72 8.71
CA ASP A 244 14.48 31.83 8.51
C ASP A 244 14.88 30.41 8.10
N ALA A 245 16.19 30.10 8.02
CA ALA A 245 16.70 28.78 7.67
C ALA A 245 16.58 27.80 8.85
N PHE A 246 15.36 27.36 9.16
CA PHE A 246 15.12 26.34 10.19
C PHE A 246 14.37 25.13 9.63
N THR A 247 14.63 23.96 10.23
CA THR A 247 13.84 22.75 9.96
C THR A 247 12.71 22.68 11.00
N PRO A 248 11.44 22.76 10.59
CA PRO A 248 10.33 22.71 11.53
C PRO A 248 10.33 21.46 12.41
N THR A 249 9.80 21.58 13.62
CA THR A 249 9.60 20.41 14.48
C THR A 249 8.52 19.49 13.88
N LEU A 250 8.55 18.21 14.26
CA LEU A 250 7.59 17.22 13.80
C LEU A 250 6.14 17.66 14.04
N GLY A 251 5.84 18.14 15.25
CA GLY A 251 4.50 18.60 15.60
C GLY A 251 4.02 19.75 14.71
N TYR A 252 4.89 20.72 14.44
CA TYR A 252 4.56 21.82 13.54
C TYR A 252 4.29 21.33 12.12
N ALA A 253 5.19 20.52 11.55
CA ALA A 253 5.03 20.00 10.19
C ALA A 253 3.75 19.15 10.06
N ALA A 254 3.48 18.26 11.03
CA ALA A 254 2.28 17.44 11.05
C ALA A 254 1.00 18.29 11.11
N ASN A 255 0.97 19.35 11.93
CA ASN A 255 -0.16 20.26 12.01
C ASN A 255 -0.42 20.98 10.69
N VAL A 256 0.61 21.54 10.07
CA VAL A 256 0.48 22.22 8.77
C VAL A 256 -0.04 21.27 7.70
N VAL A 257 0.52 20.05 7.62
CA VAL A 257 0.07 19.03 6.66
C VAL A 257 -1.37 18.58 6.94
N SER A 258 -1.76 18.46 8.21
CA SER A 258 -3.15 18.15 8.60
C SER A 258 -4.12 19.25 8.19
N VAL A 259 -3.78 20.52 8.43
CA VAL A 259 -4.61 21.67 7.99
C VAL A 259 -4.76 21.67 6.47
N ALA A 260 -3.66 21.48 5.73
CA ALA A 260 -3.71 21.38 4.27
C ALA A 260 -4.57 20.20 3.79
N THR A 261 -4.49 19.06 4.48
CA THR A 261 -5.31 17.87 4.18
C THR A 261 -6.80 18.14 4.41
N VAL A 262 -7.16 18.80 5.51
CA VAL A 262 -8.55 19.18 5.80
C VAL A 262 -9.09 20.16 4.76
N ILE A 263 -8.32 21.20 4.40
CA ILE A 263 -8.70 22.15 3.35
C ILE A 263 -8.92 21.43 2.03
N PHE A 264 -7.99 20.56 1.63
CA PHE A 264 -8.10 19.77 0.40
C PHE A 264 -9.36 18.89 0.40
N LEU A 265 -9.60 18.13 1.47
CA LEU A 265 -10.80 17.28 1.56
C LEU A 265 -12.08 18.10 1.59
N GLY A 266 -12.07 19.27 2.25
CA GLY A 266 -13.17 20.22 2.22
C GLY A 266 -13.48 20.70 0.80
N MET A 267 -12.45 21.05 0.02
CA MET A 267 -12.61 21.40 -1.40
C MET A 267 -13.16 20.24 -2.23
N VAL A 268 -12.67 19.01 -2.02
CA VAL A 268 -13.16 17.83 -2.73
C VAL A 268 -14.65 17.58 -2.42
N ILE A 269 -15.04 17.65 -1.15
CA ILE A 269 -16.45 17.52 -0.73
C ILE A 269 -17.30 18.62 -1.36
N PHE A 270 -16.80 19.87 -1.36
CA PHE A 270 -17.49 20.99 -1.99
C PHE A 270 -17.71 20.79 -3.49
N VAL A 271 -16.71 20.29 -4.22
CA VAL A 271 -16.82 19.98 -5.65
C VAL A 271 -17.87 18.89 -5.90
N PHE A 272 -17.87 17.81 -5.11
CA PHE A 272 -18.89 16.76 -5.24
C PHE A 272 -20.30 17.27 -4.90
N TRP A 273 -20.42 18.12 -3.90
CA TRP A 273 -21.68 18.77 -3.55
C TRP A 273 -22.19 19.66 -4.70
N LEU A 274 -21.33 20.50 -5.28
CA LEU A 274 -21.68 21.33 -6.44
C LEU A 274 -22.13 20.48 -7.64
N SER A 275 -21.47 19.33 -7.87
CA SER A 275 -21.88 18.38 -8.92
C SER A 275 -23.26 17.77 -8.66
N GLN A 276 -23.65 17.53 -7.40
CA GLN A 276 -25.00 17.04 -7.08
C GLN A 276 -26.08 18.12 -7.26
N VAL A 277 -25.74 19.38 -7.00
CA VAL A 277 -26.66 20.51 -7.23
C VAL A 277 -26.90 20.72 -8.73
N SER A 278 -25.88 20.50 -9.56
CA SER A 278 -25.98 20.57 -11.02
C SER A 278 -26.59 19.30 -11.66
N GLY A 279 -26.74 18.21 -10.90
CA GLY A 279 -27.26 16.95 -11.40
C GLY A 279 -28.77 17.00 -11.62
N THR A 280 -29.22 16.83 -12.87
CA THR A 280 -30.63 16.56 -13.19
C THR A 280 -31.02 15.24 -12.50
N LYS A 281 -31.80 15.31 -11.43
CA LYS A 281 -32.30 14.13 -10.71
C LYS A 281 -33.23 13.36 -11.65
N THR A 282 -32.73 12.32 -12.31
CA THR A 282 -33.58 11.35 -13.01
C THR A 282 -34.24 10.48 -11.95
N LEU A 283 -35.58 10.53 -11.89
CA LEU A 283 -36.35 9.67 -11.01
C LEU A 283 -36.07 8.20 -11.37
N PRO A 284 -35.87 7.31 -10.38
CA PRO A 284 -35.61 5.88 -10.62
C PRO A 284 -36.88 5.11 -11.02
N THR A 285 -37.90 5.79 -11.56
CA THR A 285 -39.13 5.15 -12.04
C THR A 285 -38.83 4.43 -13.36
N GLY A 286 -38.84 3.09 -13.33
CA GLY A 286 -38.76 2.25 -14.52
C GLY A 286 -37.57 1.28 -14.62
N TYR A 287 -36.61 1.31 -13.70
CA TYR A 287 -35.49 0.35 -13.70
C TYR A 287 -35.79 -0.97 -12.99
N TRP A 288 -36.74 -0.96 -12.07
CA TRP A 288 -37.23 -2.15 -11.37
C TRP A 288 -38.69 -2.33 -11.77
N LYS A 289 -38.98 -3.37 -12.56
CA LYS A 289 -40.32 -3.94 -12.58
C LYS A 289 -40.46 -4.67 -11.25
N GLU A 290 -41.32 -4.15 -10.38
CA GLU A 290 -41.94 -4.95 -9.32
C GLU A 290 -42.75 -6.10 -9.94
#